data_AF-A0A8C4TGV2-F1
#
_entry.id   AF-A0A8C4TGV2-F1
#
_cell.length_a   1.000
_cell.length_b   1.000
_cell.length_c   1.000
_cell.angle_alpha   90.00
_cell.angle_beta   90.00
_cell.angle_gamma   90.00
#
_symmetry.space_group_name_H-M   'P 1'
#
loop_
_entity.id
_entity.type
_entity.pdbx_description
1 polymer ?
#
loop_
_entity_poly.entity_id
_entity_poly.type
_entity_poly.pdbx_seq_one_letter_code
_entity_poly.pdbx_strand_id
1 'polypeptide(L)'
;MVRNALDQLRGAVSIVYPMGLPPHDPIRLEFEDKEDLTGTQMALQIIEESESQLWWAGKELKRGKKLSDYLGKNEKTKIIVKLQKVRF
;
A
#
# COMPACT_ATOMS: atom_id res chain seq x y z
N MET A 1 9.24 0.51 -7.74
CA MET A 1 9.92 1.17 -6.59
C MET A 1 9.78 0.36 -5.32
N VAL A 2 8.57 0.00 -4.88
CA VAL A 2 8.36 -0.79 -3.64
C VAL A 2 9.00 -2.18 -3.70
N ARG A 3 8.85 -2.89 -4.83
CA ARG A 3 9.41 -4.24 -5.02
C ARG A 3 10.94 -4.29 -4.86
N ASN A 4 11.65 -3.34 -5.44
CA ASN A 4 13.11 -3.27 -5.33
C ASN A 4 13.59 -3.05 -3.88
N ALA A 5 12.87 -2.24 -3.09
CA ALA A 5 13.21 -2.03 -1.68
C ALA A 5 12.96 -3.30 -0.86
N LEU A 6 11.86 -4.01 -1.14
CA LEU A 6 11.55 -5.32 -0.57
C LEU A 6 12.64 -6.35 -0.90
N ASP A 7 13.13 -6.37 -2.14
CA ASP A 7 14.21 -7.27 -2.55
C ASP A 7 15.53 -6.96 -1.85
N GLN A 8 15.83 -5.67 -1.63
CA GLN A 8 17.01 -5.26 -0.83
C GLN A 8 16.92 -5.74 0.62
N LEU A 9 15.75 -5.61 1.25
CA LEU A 9 15.52 -6.08 2.61
C LEU A 9 15.63 -7.61 2.71
N ARG A 10 15.05 -8.35 1.75
CA ARG A 10 15.19 -9.82 1.66
C ARG A 10 16.65 -10.23 1.50
N GLY A 11 17.42 -9.51 0.69
CA GLY A 11 18.85 -9.74 0.52
C GLY A 11 19.62 -9.53 1.82
N ALA A 12 19.36 -8.43 2.53
CA ALA A 12 20.01 -8.14 3.82
C ALA A 12 19.70 -9.22 4.88
N VAL A 13 18.44 -9.65 4.97
CA VAL A 13 18.02 -10.73 5.89
C VAL A 13 18.69 -12.05 5.53
N SER A 14 18.82 -12.37 4.24
CA SER A 14 19.50 -13.59 3.77
C SER A 14 21.00 -13.60 4.07
N ILE A 15 21.65 -12.42 4.10
CA ILE A 15 23.07 -12.29 4.47
C ILE A 15 23.27 -12.55 5.97
N VAL A 16 22.38 -12.01 6.82
CA VAL A 16 22.49 -12.14 8.29
C VAL A 16 22.01 -13.51 8.77
N TYR A 17 21.01 -14.09 8.10
CA TYR A 17 20.43 -15.40 8.40
C TYR A 17 20.49 -16.33 7.17
N PRO A 18 21.66 -16.90 6.85
CA PRO A 18 21.84 -17.74 5.67
C PRO A 18 21.06 -19.05 5.70
N MET A 19 20.70 -19.53 6.89
CA MET A 19 19.83 -20.71 7.08
C MET A 19 18.33 -20.37 7.03
N GLY A 20 18.00 -19.09 6.77
CA GLY A 20 16.65 -18.56 6.82
C GLY A 20 16.19 -18.17 8.23
N LEU A 21 15.12 -17.38 8.29
CA LEU A 21 14.46 -17.03 9.54
C LEU A 21 13.59 -18.20 10.05
N PRO A 22 13.40 -18.33 11.38
CA PRO A 22 12.48 -19.31 11.95
C PRO A 22 11.06 -19.22 11.35
N PRO A 23 10.29 -20.33 11.28
CA PRO A 23 8.95 -20.34 10.68
C PRO A 23 7.93 -19.40 11.32
N HIS A 24 8.14 -19.04 12.60
CA HIS A 24 7.25 -18.15 13.37
C HIS A 24 7.74 -16.70 13.40
N ASP A 25 8.81 -16.36 12.66
CA ASP A 25 9.36 -15.02 12.66
C ASP A 25 8.44 -14.05 11.87
N PRO A 26 8.06 -12.90 12.43
CA PRO A 26 7.16 -11.95 11.78
C PRO A 26 7.72 -11.41 10.45
N ILE A 27 9.03 -11.23 10.32
CA ILE A 27 9.65 -10.73 9.08
C ILE A 27 9.52 -11.78 7.96
N ARG A 28 9.60 -13.06 8.32
CA ARG A 28 9.38 -14.16 7.37
C ARG A 28 7.93 -14.23 6.93
N LEU A 29 6.99 -14.03 7.85
CA LEU A 29 5.56 -14.01 7.55
C LEU A 29 5.18 -12.84 6.64
N GLU A 30 5.73 -11.64 6.89
CA GLU A 30 5.58 -10.47 6.01
C GLU A 30 6.16 -10.72 4.61
N PHE A 31 7.31 -11.38 4.49
CA PHE A 31 7.89 -11.69 3.17
C PHE A 31 7.17 -12.81 2.41
N GLU A 32 6.51 -13.73 3.09
CA GLU A 32 5.81 -14.85 2.47
C GLU A 32 4.34 -14.54 2.14
N ASP A 33 3.85 -13.32 2.40
CA ASP A 33 2.42 -12.94 2.27
C ASP A 33 1.49 -13.90 3.03
N LYS A 34 2.01 -14.54 4.09
CA LYS A 34 1.29 -15.49 4.96
C LYS A 34 0.85 -14.84 6.27
N GLU A 35 0.72 -13.54 6.27
CA GLU A 35 0.13 -12.86 7.41
C GLU A 35 -1.35 -13.22 7.48
N ASP A 36 -1.69 -14.05 8.47
CA ASP A 36 -3.08 -14.29 8.82
C ASP A 36 -3.59 -13.04 9.56
N LEU A 37 -3.98 -12.02 8.79
CA LEU A 37 -4.46 -10.74 9.33
C LEU A 37 -5.88 -10.88 9.91
N THR A 38 -6.49 -12.06 9.78
CA THR A 38 -7.84 -12.39 10.24
C THR A 38 -8.00 -12.11 11.74
N GLY A 39 -8.81 -11.10 12.07
CA GLY A 39 -9.09 -10.71 13.47
C GLY A 39 -8.16 -9.64 14.06
N THR A 40 -7.17 -9.14 13.32
CA THR A 40 -6.33 -8.01 13.76
C THR A 40 -6.90 -6.66 13.32
N GLN A 41 -6.66 -5.60 14.09
CA GLN A 41 -7.08 -4.23 13.73
C GLN A 41 -6.44 -3.75 12.40
N MET A 42 -5.33 -4.38 11.97
CA MET A 42 -4.65 -4.06 10.73
C MET A 42 -5.41 -4.52 9.49
N ALA A 43 -6.17 -5.63 9.57
CA ALA A 43 -7.02 -6.09 8.46
C ALA A 43 -8.08 -5.05 8.06
N LEU A 44 -8.57 -4.25 9.01
CA LEU A 44 -9.54 -3.19 8.74
C LEU A 44 -8.95 -2.00 7.97
N GLN A 45 -7.62 -1.86 7.94
CA GLN A 45 -6.93 -0.80 7.21
C GLN A 45 -6.49 -1.22 5.80
N ILE A 46 -6.61 -2.51 5.48
CA ILE A 46 -6.30 -3.02 4.15
C ILE A 46 -7.46 -2.65 3.24
N ILE A 47 -7.18 -1.74 2.30
CA ILE A 47 -8.12 -1.41 1.24
C ILE A 47 -7.53 -2.04 -0.02
N GLU A 48 -8.21 -3.05 -0.55
CA GLU A 48 -7.83 -3.62 -1.83
C GLU A 48 -7.80 -2.55 -2.92
N GLU A 49 -6.90 -2.70 -3.88
CA GLU A 49 -6.73 -1.71 -4.93
C GLU A 49 -8.04 -1.52 -5.74
N SER A 50 -8.79 -2.59 -5.96
CA SER A 50 -10.12 -2.61 -6.57
C SER A 50 -11.18 -1.82 -5.78
N GLU A 51 -11.10 -1.84 -4.45
CA GLU A 51 -12.08 -1.24 -3.54
C GLU A 51 -11.67 0.14 -3.02
N SER A 52 -10.58 0.70 -3.53
CA SER A 52 -10.03 1.98 -3.08
C SER A 52 -10.52 3.16 -3.92
N GLN A 53 -11.02 4.19 -3.24
CA GLN A 53 -11.41 5.47 -3.83
C GLN A 53 -10.62 6.63 -3.25
N LEU A 54 -10.20 7.55 -4.12
CA LEU A 54 -9.59 8.81 -3.74
C LEU A 54 -10.60 9.94 -3.92
N TRP A 55 -10.75 10.75 -2.88
CA TRP A 55 -11.67 11.89 -2.88
C TRP A 55 -10.93 13.19 -2.65
N TRP A 56 -11.26 14.19 -3.46
CA TRP A 56 -10.70 15.53 -3.37
C TRP A 56 -11.82 16.56 -3.54
N ALA A 57 -11.96 17.46 -2.56
CA ALA A 57 -12.95 18.54 -2.56
C ALA A 57 -14.38 18.10 -2.95
N GLY A 58 -14.85 16.98 -2.42
CA GLY A 58 -16.19 16.44 -2.70
C GLY A 58 -16.35 15.76 -4.07
N LYS A 59 -15.26 15.57 -4.83
CA LYS A 59 -15.24 14.83 -6.10
C LYS A 59 -14.39 13.56 -5.97
N GLU A 60 -14.87 12.48 -6.58
CA GLU A 60 -14.10 11.25 -6.74
C GLU A 60 -13.05 11.41 -7.85
N LEU A 61 -11.80 11.10 -7.53
CA LEU A 61 -10.70 10.98 -8.47
C LEU A 61 -10.76 9.59 -9.11
N LYS A 62 -11.27 9.53 -10.34
CA LYS A 62 -11.44 8.28 -11.08
C LYS A 62 -10.08 7.75 -11.51
N ARG A 63 -9.88 6.43 -11.37
CA ARG A 63 -8.71 5.73 -11.89
C ARG A 63 -8.58 5.97 -13.41
N GLY A 64 -7.36 6.24 -13.86
CA GLY A 64 -7.04 6.51 -15.26
C GLY A 64 -7.25 7.96 -15.73
N LYS A 65 -7.87 8.83 -14.94
CA LYS A 65 -7.94 10.28 -15.26
C LYS A 65 -6.71 11.02 -14.74
N LYS A 66 -6.30 12.06 -15.46
CA LYS A 66 -5.19 12.90 -15.03
C LYS A 66 -5.66 13.84 -13.93
N LEU A 67 -4.80 14.10 -12.95
CA LEU A 67 -5.06 15.11 -11.92
C LEU A 67 -5.30 16.50 -12.52
N SER A 68 -4.72 16.80 -13.68
CA SER A 68 -4.96 18.04 -14.42
C SER A 68 -6.43 18.26 -14.80
N ASP A 69 -7.20 17.18 -14.97
CA ASP A 69 -8.63 17.26 -15.29
C ASP A 69 -9.46 17.72 -14.08
N TYR A 70 -8.90 17.59 -12.87
CA TYR A 70 -9.52 17.99 -11.61
C TYR A 70 -8.96 19.31 -11.06
N LEU A 71 -7.64 19.51 -11.18
CA LEU A 71 -6.89 20.61 -10.57
C LEU A 71 -6.51 21.72 -11.56
N GLY A 72 -6.58 21.46 -12.86
CA GLY A 72 -6.05 22.34 -13.90
C GLY A 72 -4.55 22.14 -14.18
N LYS A 73 -3.94 23.10 -14.89
CA LYS A 73 -2.54 23.02 -15.36
C LYS A 73 -1.50 23.64 -14.41
N ASN A 74 -1.84 23.87 -13.15
CA ASN A 74 -0.94 24.54 -12.21
C ASN A 74 0.07 23.57 -11.59
N GLU A 75 1.36 23.81 -11.82
CA GLU A 75 2.47 22.95 -11.36
C GLU A 75 2.82 23.14 -9.88
N LYS A 76 2.41 24.24 -9.25
CA LYS A 76 2.61 24.47 -7.81
C LYS A 76 1.30 24.31 -7.03
N THR A 77 0.82 23.08 -6.93
CA THR A 77 -0.40 22.75 -6.19
C THR A 77 -0.16 21.64 -5.17
N LYS A 78 -0.48 21.91 -3.90
CA LYS A 78 -0.59 20.88 -2.87
C LYS A 78 -2.06 20.50 -2.71
N ILE A 79 -2.36 19.21 -2.76
CA ILE A 79 -3.70 18.68 -2.52
C ILE A 79 -3.71 17.77 -1.30
N ILE A 80 -4.81 17.81 -0.57
CA ILE A 80 -5.09 16.85 0.50
C ILE A 80 -6.23 15.98 -0.02
N VAL A 81 -5.96 14.69 -0.15
CA VAL A 81 -6.92 13.70 -0.65
C VAL A 81 -7.30 12.75 0.47
N LYS A 82 -8.57 12.33 0.48
CA LYS A 82 -9.06 11.30 1.38
C LYS A 82 -9.06 9.97 0.66
N LEU A 83 -8.33 9.00 1.19
CA LEU A 83 -8.43 7.59 0.79
C LEU A 83 -9.57 6.93 1.58
N GLN A 84 -10.47 6.25 0.90
CA GLN A 84 -11.55 5.50 1.55
C GLN A 84 -11.90 4.23 0.77
N LYS A 85 -12.43 3.23 1.47
CA LYS A 85 -13.01 2.02 0.87
C LYS A 85 -14.36 2.36 0.24
N VAL A 86 -14.65 1.80 -0.94
CA VAL A 86 -15.95 1.87 -1.59
C VAL A 86 -17.02 1.40 -0.61
N ARG A 87 -17.96 2.28 -0.24
CA ARG A 87 -19.17 1.89 0.49
C ARG A 87 -20.28 1.74 -0.55
N PHE A 88 -20.78 0.52 -0.70
CA PHE A 88 -22.08 0.27 -1.36
C PHE A 88 -23.21 0.68 -0.43
#